data_AF-A0A848IXA5-F1
#
_entry.id   AF-A0A848IXA5-F1
#
_cell.length_a   1.000
_cell.length_b   1.000
_cell.length_c   1.000
_cell.angle_alpha   90.00
_cell.angle_beta   90.00
_cell.angle_gamma   90.00
#
_symmetry.space_group_name_H-M   'P 1'
#
loop_
_entity.id
_entity.type
_entity.pdbx_description
1 polymer ?
#
loop_
_entity_poly.entity_id
_entity_poly.type
_entity_poly.pdbx_seq_one_letter_code
_entity_poly.pdbx_strand_id
1 'polypeptide(L)' 'MAKKVVATLKKEGANKQFARVIKAVKSEKSGAYSYREEMVPVDMVKETLAK' A
#
# COMPACT_ATOMS: atom_id res chain seq x y z
N MET A 1 41.08 12.85 -16.34
CA MET A 1 40.20 13.05 -15.16
C MET A 1 38.91 12.29 -15.38
N ALA A 2 38.75 11.13 -14.76
CA ALA A 2 37.47 10.42 -14.78
C ALA A 2 36.50 11.15 -13.85
N LYS A 3 35.52 11.86 -14.42
CA LYS A 3 34.47 12.51 -13.66
C LYS A 3 33.65 11.39 -13.01
N LYS A 4 33.84 11.15 -11.70
CA LYS A 4 33.05 10.18 -10.93
C LYS A 4 31.62 10.69 -10.87
N VAL A 5 30.80 10.25 -11.83
CA VAL A 5 29.36 10.50 -11.79
C VAL A 5 28.79 9.48 -10.81
N VAL A 6 28.61 9.89 -9.56
CA VAL A 6 27.79 9.12 -8.63
C VAL A 6 26.36 9.30 -9.10
N ALA A 7 25.85 8.30 -9.82
CA ALA A 7 24.43 8.18 -10.06
C ALA A 7 23.75 8.08 -8.70
N THR A 8 23.25 9.19 -8.18
CA THR A 8 22.23 9.16 -7.15
C THR A 8 21.00 8.58 -7.83
N LEU A 9 20.91 7.25 -7.87
CA LEU A 9 19.64 6.56 -7.87
C LEU A 9 18.87 7.20 -6.72
N LYS A 10 17.96 8.12 -7.05
CA LYS A 10 16.84 8.43 -6.17
C LYS A 10 16.35 7.05 -5.76
N LYS A 11 16.46 6.70 -4.48
CA LYS A 11 15.95 5.44 -3.95
C LYS A 11 14.50 5.33 -4.43
N GLU A 12 14.28 4.61 -5.53
CA GLU A 12 12.97 4.24 -5.99
C GLU A 12 12.39 3.40 -4.85
N GLY A 13 11.55 4.03 -4.02
CA GLY A 13 10.91 3.38 -2.88
C GLY A 13 11.04 4.08 -1.53
N ALA A 14 11.83 5.15 -1.36
CA ALA A 14 11.98 5.74 -0.02
C ALA A 14 10.73 6.48 0.50
N ASN A 15 9.84 6.97 -0.38
CA ASN A 15 8.75 7.87 0.03
C ASN A 15 7.35 7.40 -0.38
N LYS A 16 7.19 6.17 -0.87
CA LYS A 16 5.88 5.60 -1.19
C LYS A 16 5.81 4.18 -0.64
N GLN A 17 5.85 4.07 0.68
CA GLN A 17 5.56 2.81 1.34
C GLN A 17 4.06 2.56 1.17
N PHE A 18 3.74 1.52 0.41
CA PHE A 18 2.37 1.03 0.26
C PHE A 18 2.20 -0.22 1.13
N ALA A 19 1.08 -0.30 1.82
CA ALA A 19 0.64 -1.48 2.53
C ALA A 19 -0.51 -2.13 1.78
N ARG A 20 -0.53 -3.47 1.78
CA ARG A 20 -1.67 -4.24 1.29
C ARG A 20 -2.65 -4.42 2.44
N VAL A 21 -3.81 -3.80 2.34
CA VAL A 21 -4.88 -3.90 3.34
C VAL A 21 -5.88 -4.96 2.86
N ILE A 22 -6.17 -5.91 3.74
CA ILE A 22 -7.13 -6.99 3.50
C ILE A 22 -8.33 -6.74 4.40
N LYS A 23 -9.47 -6.37 3.81
CA LYS A 23 -10.72 -6.11 4.55
C LYS A 23 -11.72 -7.23 4.33
N ALA A 24 -12.28 -7.73 5.42
CA ALA A 24 -13.41 -8.66 5.36
C ALA A 24 -14.70 -7.86 5.18
N VAL A 25 -15.38 -8.05 4.03
CA VAL A 25 -16.66 -7.42 3.71
C VAL A 25 -17.76 -8.47 3.79
N LYS A 26 -18.79 -8.20 4.58
CA LYS A 26 -19.96 -9.08 4.67
C LYS A 26 -20.81 -8.95 3.41
N SER A 27 -21.08 -10.07 2.75
CA SER A 27 -21.99 -10.16 1.62
C SER A 27 -23.44 -10.04 2.11
N GLU A 28 -24.16 -9.01 1.67
CA GLU A 28 -25.58 -8.80 2.03
C GLU A 28 -26.48 -9.92 1.52
N LYS A 29 -26.08 -10.59 0.43
CA LYS A 29 -26.89 -11.63 -0.21
C LYS A 29 -26.77 -13.00 0.47
N SER A 30 -25.61 -13.33 1.03
CA SER A 30 -25.30 -14.66 1.54
C SER A 30 -24.84 -14.69 3.00
N GLY A 31 -24.61 -13.54 3.63
CA GLY A 31 -24.10 -13.43 5.00
C GLY A 31 -22.64 -13.86 5.18
N ALA A 32 -22.01 -14.43 4.14
CA ALA A 32 -20.60 -14.82 4.14
C ALA A 32 -19.67 -13.61 4.07
N TYR A 33 -18.45 -13.75 4.60
CA TYR A 33 -17.41 -12.74 4.46
C TYR A 33 -16.58 -13.00 3.20
N SER A 34 -16.40 -11.97 2.39
CA SER A 34 -15.48 -11.94 1.27
C SER A 34 -14.31 -11.02 1.61
N TYR A 35 -13.10 -11.40 1.24
CA TYR A 35 -11.92 -10.57 1.44
C TYR A 35 -11.71 -9.66 0.23
N ARG A 36 -11.53 -8.36 0.46
CA ARG A 36 -11.09 -7.41 -0.55
C ARG A 36 -9.69 -6.93 -0.21
N GLU A 37 -8.82 -6.92 -1.20
CA GLU A 37 -7.43 -6.45 -1.07
C GLU A 37 -7.29 -5.09 -1.77
N GLU A 38 -6.71 -4.12 -1.07
CA GLU A 38 -6.43 -2.79 -1.61
C GLU A 38 -5.02 -2.37 -1.23
N MET A 39 -4.30 -1.74 -2.17
CA MET A 39 -2.95 -1.22 -1.92
C MET A 39 -3.05 0.26 -1.60
N VAL A 40 -2.74 0.63 -0.35
CA VAL A 40 -2.88 2.00 0.16
C VAL A 40 -1.56 2.51 0.72
N PRO A 41 -1.29 3.82 0.69
CA PRO A 41 -0.14 4.40 1.40
C PRO A 41 -0.18 4.05 2.89
N VAL A 42 0.97 3.77 3.49
CA VAL A 42 1.08 3.37 4.91
C VAL A 42 0.37 4.34 5.86
N ASP A 43 0.41 5.64 5.57
CA ASP A 43 -0.23 6.68 6.39
C ASP A 43 -1.76 6.55 6.41
N MET A 44 -2.37 6.05 5.33
CA MET A 44 -3.82 5.91 5.19
C MET A 44 -4.37 4.56 5.66
N VAL A 45 -3.51 3.62 6.07
CA VAL A 45 -3.93 2.26 6.47
C VAL A 45 -4.97 2.29 7.60
N LYS A 46 -4.77 3.14 8.61
CA LYS A 46 -5.69 3.25 9.75
C LYS A 46 -7.08 3.73 9.34
N GLU A 47 -7.14 4.74 8.47
CA GLU A 47 -8.41 5.27 7.95
C GLU A 47 -9.15 4.26 7.08
N THR A 48 -8.41 3.52 6.26
CA THR A 48 -8.99 2.51 5.36
C THR A 48 -9.62 1.32 6.11
N LEU A 49 -9.08 0.97 7.29
CA LEU A 49 -9.60 -0.08 8.16
C LEU A 49 -10.75 0.38 9.08
N ALA A 50 -10.82 1.68 9.41
CA ALA A 50 -11.84 2.22 10.30
C ALA A 50 -13.21 2.43 9.62
N LYS A 51 -13.22 2.48 8.29
CA LYS A 51 -14.43 2.51 7.45
C LYS A 51 -15.06 1.12 7.35
#